data_AF-A0A9P4PIF7-F1
#
_entry.id   AF-A0A9P4PIF7-F1
#
_cell.length_a   1.000
_cell.length_b   1.000
_cell.length_c   1.000
_cell.angle_alpha   90.00
_cell.angle_beta   90.00
_cell.angle_gamma   90.00
#
_symmetry.space_group_name_H-M   'P 1'
#
loop_
_entity.id
_entity.type
_entity.pdbx_description
1 polymer ?
#
loop_
_entity_poly.entity_id
_entity_poly.type
_entity_poly.pdbx_seq_one_letter_code
_entity_poly.pdbx_strand_id
1 'polypeptide(L)'
;MSLSYTYIVGAIAGTYSFFRLLLFWTQDRREPEALVTWFPFICPVIGMSRHKTNFYVMLRDRYNLPIYTLRMPGSRLYIVNSSRLITEVQRHHKALAFMPLVAKASVTVSRFSKVAADIINTNTNGEEGNWGCVMTFHDAIQPTLAPGKQLDAMNRVMLA
;
A
#
# COMPACT_ATOMS: atom_id res chain seq x y z
N MET A 1 34.85 28.27 -14.89
CA MET A 1 34.30 26.96 -14.50
C MET A 1 33.71 26.93 -13.07
N SER A 2 34.16 27.79 -12.14
CA SER A 2 33.66 27.86 -10.75
C SER A 2 32.22 28.37 -10.62
N LEU A 3 31.81 29.36 -11.44
CA LEU A 3 30.48 29.98 -11.34
C LEU A 3 29.34 28.98 -11.62
N SER A 4 29.53 28.06 -12.57
CA SER A 4 28.56 26.99 -12.88
C SER A 4 28.36 26.02 -11.71
N TYR A 5 29.44 25.70 -10.98
CA TYR A 5 29.39 24.82 -9.82
C TYR A 5 28.57 25.41 -8.67
N THR A 6 28.71 26.72 -8.42
CA THR A 6 27.94 27.41 -7.38
C THR A 6 26.44 27.37 -7.66
N TYR A 7 26.01 27.53 -8.91
CA TYR A 7 24.59 27.41 -9.28
C TYR A 7 24.06 25.98 -9.09
N ILE A 8 24.85 24.96 -9.43
CA ILE A 8 24.46 23.55 -9.24
C ILE A 8 24.29 23.25 -7.75
N VAL A 9 25.26 23.66 -6.93
CA VAL A 9 25.19 23.45 -5.47
C VAL A 9 24.00 24.21 -4.86
N GLY A 10 23.79 25.46 -5.29
CA GLY A 10 22.64 26.27 -4.86
C GLY A 10 21.30 25.62 -5.23
N ALA A 11 21.18 25.10 -6.44
CA ALA A 11 19.98 24.39 -6.90
C ALA A 11 19.72 23.12 -6.06
N ILE A 12 20.74 22.29 -5.83
CA ILE A 12 20.63 21.07 -5.02
C ILE A 12 20.21 21.41 -3.59
N ALA A 13 20.86 22.40 -2.96
CA ALA A 13 20.54 22.83 -1.60
C ALA A 13 19.12 23.41 -1.50
N GLY A 14 18.70 24.19 -2.50
CA GLY A 14 17.35 24.73 -2.61
C GLY A 14 16.29 23.63 -2.72
N THR A 15 16.47 22.68 -3.65
CA THR A 15 15.56 21.55 -3.83
C THR A 15 15.50 20.66 -2.59
N TYR A 16 16.64 20.38 -1.95
CA TYR A 16 16.70 19.60 -0.72
C TYR A 16 15.92 20.28 0.42
N SER A 17 16.14 21.58 0.61
CA SER A 17 15.45 22.37 1.64
C SER A 17 13.95 22.45 1.38
N PHE A 18 13.56 22.61 0.10
CA PHE A 18 12.16 22.58 -0.31
C PHE A 18 11.50 21.24 0.04
N PHE A 19 12.12 20.11 -0.28
CA PHE A 19 11.57 18.80 0.08
C PHE A 19 11.55 18.55 1.59
N ARG A 20 12.54 19.07 2.34
CA ARG A 20 12.59 18.98 3.81
C ARG A 20 11.45 19.79 4.44
N LEU A 21 11.21 21.01 3.94
CA LEU A 21 10.09 21.86 4.35
C LEU A 21 8.76 21.19 4.00
N LEU A 22 8.62 20.67 2.78
CA LEU A 22 7.41 19.96 2.36
C LEU A 22 7.14 18.76 3.27
N LEU A 23 8.17 17.97 3.61
CA LEU A 23 8.02 16.87 4.55
C LEU A 23 7.58 17.34 5.93
N PHE A 24 8.19 18.40 6.48
CA PHE A 24 7.83 18.93 7.80
C PHE A 24 6.39 19.46 7.84
N TRP A 25 5.97 20.21 6.81
CA TRP A 25 4.63 20.78 6.72
C TRP A 25 3.54 19.73 6.50
N THR A 26 3.87 18.64 5.83
CA THR A 26 2.90 17.59 5.46
C THR A 26 2.89 16.41 6.43
N GLN A 27 3.73 16.41 7.46
CA GLN A 27 3.78 15.35 8.48
C GLN A 27 3.09 15.88 9.75
N ASP A 28 1.92 15.34 10.07
CA ASP A 28 1.26 15.63 11.34
C ASP A 28 2.03 14.95 12.50
N ARG A 29 2.07 15.59 13.67
CA ARG A 29 2.63 15.01 14.91
C ARG A 29 1.83 13.80 15.40
N ARG A 30 0.57 13.67 15.00
CA ARG A 30 -0.30 12.52 15.32
C ARG A 30 -0.02 11.31 14.44
N GLU A 31 0.72 11.47 13.34
CA GLU A 31 1.08 10.36 12.46
C GLU A 31 2.24 9.53 13.04
N PRO A 32 2.32 8.23 12.71
CA PRO A 32 3.47 7.40 13.05
C PRO A 32 4.77 7.99 12.50
N GLU A 33 5.88 7.73 13.20
CA GLU A 33 7.20 8.28 12.89
C GLU A 33 7.60 8.04 11.42
N ALA A 34 8.07 9.10 10.76
CA ALA A 34 8.55 9.02 9.38
C ALA A 34 9.99 8.48 9.34
N LEU A 35 10.17 7.30 8.75
CA LEU A 35 11.49 6.70 8.57
C LEU A 35 12.11 7.03 7.21
N VAL A 36 13.44 6.90 7.13
CA VAL A 36 14.22 7.05 5.89
C VAL A 36 14.03 8.43 5.25
N THR A 37 14.05 9.48 6.06
CA THR A 37 13.80 10.88 5.65
C THR A 37 15.06 11.63 5.21
N TRP A 38 16.19 10.93 5.03
CA TRP A 38 17.47 11.55 4.66
C TRP A 38 17.39 12.29 3.31
N PHE A 39 16.87 11.64 2.27
CA PHE A 39 16.26 12.35 1.14
C PHE A 39 14.75 12.08 1.15
N PRO A 40 13.93 13.08 1.54
CA PRO A 40 12.48 12.95 1.57
C PRO A 40 11.94 12.43 0.23
N PHE A 41 10.94 11.54 0.29
CA PHE A 41 10.24 10.98 -0.88
C PHE A 41 11.05 10.04 -1.77
N ILE A 42 12.36 10.25 -1.93
CA ILE A 42 13.20 9.51 -2.89
C ILE A 42 13.86 8.30 -2.22
N CYS A 43 14.43 8.46 -1.02
CA CYS A 43 15.14 7.38 -0.35
C CYS A 43 14.29 6.11 -0.15
N PRO A 44 13.02 6.19 0.28
CA PRO A 44 12.19 5.00 0.41
C PRO A 44 11.99 4.26 -0.92
N VAL A 45 11.77 5.00 -2.01
CA VAL A 45 11.59 4.44 -3.37
C VAL A 45 12.84 3.68 -3.81
N ILE A 46 14.02 4.28 -3.63
CA ILE A 46 15.30 3.65 -3.98
C ILE A 46 15.54 2.41 -3.10
N GLY A 47 15.27 2.50 -1.80
CA GLY A 47 15.41 1.40 -0.87
C GLY A 47 14.55 0.19 -1.26
N MET A 48 13.29 0.45 -1.59
CA MET A 48 12.34 -0.56 -2.08
C MET A 48 12.73 -1.12 -3.45
N SER A 49 13.21 -0.29 -4.38
CA SER A 49 13.64 -0.78 -5.69
C SER A 49 14.87 -1.70 -5.58
N ARG A 50 15.84 -1.35 -4.73
CA ARG A 50 17.08 -2.12 -4.55
C ARG A 50 16.89 -3.41 -3.75
N HIS A 51 16.15 -3.37 -2.63
CA HIS A 51 16.03 -4.50 -1.72
C HIS A 51 14.66 -5.20 -1.80
N LYS A 52 13.74 -4.70 -2.62
CA LYS A 52 12.40 -5.25 -2.83
C LYS A 52 11.70 -5.47 -1.48
N THR A 53 11.23 -6.68 -1.23
CA THR A 53 10.56 -7.09 0.01
C THR A 53 11.49 -7.06 1.23
N ASN A 54 12.79 -7.34 1.04
CA ASN A 54 13.78 -7.31 2.13
C ASN A 54 13.99 -5.91 2.69
N PHE A 55 13.59 -4.86 1.97
CA PHE A 55 13.63 -3.49 2.48
C PHE A 55 12.83 -3.32 3.77
N TYR A 56 11.62 -3.89 3.82
CA TYR A 56 10.74 -3.77 4.98
C TYR A 56 11.27 -4.58 6.16
N VAL A 57 11.83 -5.77 5.90
CA VAL A 57 12.48 -6.60 6.92
C VAL A 57 13.67 -5.87 7.53
N MET A 58 14.53 -5.29 6.69
CA MET A 58 15.68 -4.51 7.15
C MET A 58 15.27 -3.31 8.01
N LEU A 59 14.20 -2.59 7.62
CA LEU A 59 13.69 -1.48 8.41
C LEU A 59 13.10 -1.93 9.75
N ARG A 60 12.33 -3.02 9.74
CA ARG A 60 11.80 -3.63 10.97
C ARG A 60 12.95 -3.99 11.92
N ASP A 61 13.97 -4.69 11.44
CA ASP A 61 15.06 -5.18 12.28
C ASP A 61 15.96 -4.03 12.77
N ARG A 62 16.11 -2.96 11.98
CA ARG A 62 16.91 -1.78 12.35
C ARG A 62 16.23 -0.88 13.37
N TYR A 63 14.95 -0.57 13.18
CA TYR A 63 14.25 0.44 13.97
C TYR A 63 13.35 -0.17 15.06
N ASN A 64 12.94 -1.44 14.90
CA ASN A 64 12.07 -2.17 15.82
C ASN A 64 10.81 -1.41 16.24
N LEU A 65 10.24 -0.62 15.33
CA LEU A 65 9.02 0.15 15.57
C LEU A 65 7.78 -0.67 15.21
N PRO A 66 6.70 -0.59 16.03
CA PRO A 66 5.46 -1.34 15.79
C PRO A 66 4.68 -0.83 14.57
N ILE A 67 4.79 0.46 14.27
CA ILE A 67 4.22 1.13 13.09
C ILE A 67 5.10 2.32 12.71
N TYR A 68 5.28 2.55 11.42
CA TYR A 68 6.02 3.71 10.91
C TYR A 68 5.52 4.16 9.54
N THR A 69 5.90 5.37 9.14
CA THR A 69 5.50 5.99 7.88
C THR A 69 6.68 6.07 6.91
N LEU A 70 6.47 5.63 5.68
CA LEU A 70 7.36 5.88 4.55
C LEU A 70 6.74 6.96 3.66
N ARG A 71 7.42 8.08 3.54
CA ARG A 71 6.99 9.19 2.68
C ARG A 71 7.35 8.87 1.23
N MET A 72 6.34 8.73 0.39
CA MET A 72 6.48 8.43 -1.03
C MET A 72 6.14 9.67 -1.87
N PRO A 73 6.60 9.76 -3.12
CA PRO A 73 6.18 10.83 -4.01
C PRO A 73 4.67 10.74 -4.25
N GLY A 74 3.90 11.71 -3.75
CA GLY A 74 2.45 11.77 -3.92
C GLY A 74 1.63 10.81 -3.05
N SER A 75 2.25 9.99 -2.19
CA SER A 75 1.53 9.08 -1.31
C SER A 75 2.25 8.86 0.02
N ARG A 76 1.56 8.20 0.97
CA ARG A 76 2.10 7.85 2.27
C ARG A 76 1.86 6.38 2.49
N LEU A 77 2.91 5.65 2.83
CA LEU A 77 2.84 4.22 3.08
C LEU A 77 3.06 3.97 4.56
N TYR A 78 2.02 3.53 5.25
CA TYR A 78 2.09 3.13 6.65
C TYR A 78 2.43 1.64 6.74
N ILE A 79 3.56 1.32 7.36
CA ILE A 79 4.00 -0.06 7.57
C ILE A 79 3.70 -0.45 9.00
N VAL A 80 2.97 -1.55 9.16
CA VAL A 80 2.55 -2.09 10.44
C VAL A 80 3.28 -3.42 10.67
N ASN A 81 4.11 -3.47 11.72
CA ASN A 81 4.90 -4.66 12.07
C ASN A 81 4.31 -5.43 13.25
N SER A 82 3.53 -4.76 14.11
CA SER A 82 2.95 -5.38 15.30
C SER A 82 1.75 -6.27 14.94
N SER A 83 1.77 -7.53 15.38
CA SER A 83 0.67 -8.48 15.18
C SER A 83 -0.66 -7.96 15.71
N ARG A 84 -0.64 -7.31 16.90
CA ARG A 84 -1.82 -6.69 17.50
C ARG A 84 -2.41 -5.60 16.60
N LEU A 85 -1.55 -4.73 16.05
CA LEU A 85 -2.00 -3.66 15.17
C LEU A 85 -2.50 -4.20 13.83
N ILE A 86 -1.88 -5.24 13.28
CA ILE A 86 -2.33 -5.88 12.03
C ILE A 86 -3.77 -6.38 12.17
N THR A 87 -4.10 -7.07 13.26
CA THR A 87 -5.47 -7.55 13.51
C THR A 87 -6.47 -6.41 13.63
N GLU A 88 -6.12 -5.33 14.33
CA GLU A 88 -7.00 -4.16 14.46
C GLU A 88 -7.21 -3.45 13.11
N VAL A 89 -6.15 -3.28 12.32
CA VAL A 89 -6.19 -2.69 10.97
C VAL A 89 -7.10 -3.52 10.05
N GLN A 90 -6.96 -4.84 10.07
CA GLN A 90 -7.79 -5.75 9.27
C GLN A 90 -9.27 -5.73 9.68
N ARG A 91 -9.57 -5.60 10.98
CA ARG A 91 -10.95 -5.48 11.47
C ARG A 91 -11.63 -4.20 10.99
N HIS A 92 -10.89 -3.10 10.89
CA HIS A 92 -11.39 -1.80 10.44
C HIS A 92 -11.33 -1.62 8.90
N HIS A 93 -11.62 -2.68 8.14
CA HIS A 93 -11.57 -2.70 6.68
C HIS A 93 -12.54 -1.73 5.97
N LYS A 94 -13.55 -1.19 6.67
CA LYS A 94 -14.42 -0.12 6.14
C LYS A 94 -13.80 1.27 6.24
N ALA A 95 -13.00 1.51 7.28
CA ALA A 95 -12.30 2.79 7.47
C ALA A 95 -11.05 2.88 6.59
N LEU A 96 -10.40 1.74 6.36
CA LEU A 96 -9.29 1.61 5.43
C LEU A 96 -9.84 0.99 4.14
N ALA A 97 -10.14 1.80 3.13
CA ALA A 97 -10.78 1.38 1.88
C ALA A 97 -9.98 0.31 1.08
N PHE A 98 -9.91 -0.92 1.59
CA PHE A 98 -9.15 -2.04 1.04
C PHE A 98 -9.77 -2.54 -0.26
N MET A 99 -11.10 -2.65 -0.30
CA MET A 99 -11.80 -3.20 -1.47
C MET A 99 -11.66 -2.30 -2.71
N PRO A 100 -11.76 -0.96 -2.62
CA PRO A 100 -11.40 -0.07 -3.72
C PRO A 100 -9.95 -0.19 -4.19
N LEU A 101 -9.01 -0.41 -3.27
CA LEU A 101 -7.60 -0.63 -3.63
C LEU A 101 -7.43 -1.91 -4.46
N VAL A 102 -8.08 -3.00 -4.04
CA VAL A 102 -8.07 -4.29 -4.75
C VAL A 102 -8.75 -4.18 -6.11
N ALA A 103 -9.87 -3.47 -6.21
CA ALA A 103 -10.56 -3.23 -7.49
C ALA A 103 -9.66 -2.46 -8.47
N LYS A 104 -8.99 -1.40 -8.01
CA LYS A 104 -8.05 -0.64 -8.85
C LYS A 104 -6.84 -1.48 -9.28
N ALA A 105 -6.31 -2.30 -8.37
CA ALA A 105 -5.23 -3.23 -8.66
C ALA A 105 -5.65 -4.31 -9.69
N SER A 106 -6.84 -4.89 -9.55
CA SER A 106 -7.34 -5.94 -10.46
C SER A 106 -7.53 -5.42 -11.89
N VAL A 107 -8.04 -4.19 -12.05
CA VAL A 107 -8.12 -3.50 -13.34
C VAL A 107 -6.75 -3.33 -13.98
N THR A 108 -5.76 -2.91 -13.18
CA THR A 108 -4.40 -2.66 -13.67
C THR A 108 -3.69 -3.95 -14.08
N VAL A 109 -3.81 -5.01 -13.28
CA VAL A 109 -3.15 -6.31 -13.53
C VAL A 109 -3.83 -7.08 -14.65
N SER A 110 -5.16 -7.14 -14.65
CA SER A 110 -5.94 -7.94 -15.61
C SER A 110 -6.19 -7.20 -16.92
N ARG A 111 -5.79 -5.92 -17.03
CA ARG A 111 -5.98 -5.05 -18.20
C ARG A 111 -7.43 -5.05 -18.70
N PHE A 112 -8.37 -4.87 -17.78
CA PHE A 112 -9.79 -4.82 -18.13
C PHE A 112 -10.10 -3.68 -19.10
N SER A 113 -11.13 -3.87 -19.93
CA SER A 113 -11.66 -2.80 -20.77
C SER A 113 -12.21 -1.67 -19.90
N LYS A 114 -12.31 -0.45 -20.45
CA LYS A 114 -12.81 0.71 -19.69
C LYS A 114 -14.19 0.46 -19.08
N VAL A 115 -15.08 -0.19 -19.84
CA VAL A 115 -16.43 -0.57 -19.38
C VAL A 115 -16.36 -1.59 -18.23
N ALA A 116 -15.51 -2.61 -18.34
CA ALA A 116 -15.35 -3.60 -17.27
C ALA A 116 -14.70 -2.98 -16.01
N ALA A 117 -13.76 -2.03 -16.20
CA ALA A 117 -13.17 -1.29 -15.10
C ALA A 117 -14.21 -0.43 -14.35
N ASP A 118 -15.11 0.23 -15.06
CA ASP A 118 -16.18 1.02 -14.45
C ASP A 118 -17.11 0.14 -13.62
N ILE A 119 -17.51 -1.02 -14.16
CA ILE A 119 -18.35 -2.01 -13.44
C ILE A 119 -17.67 -2.55 -12.18
N ILE A 120 -16.36 -2.82 -12.23
CA ILE A 120 -15.61 -3.35 -11.09
C ILE A 120 -15.43 -2.30 -9.99
N ASN A 121 -15.35 -1.02 -10.36
CA ASN A 121 -15.21 0.07 -9.39
C ASN A 121 -16.54 0.49 -8.75
N THR A 122 -17.69 0.04 -9.26
CA THR A 122 -19.01 0.30 -8.68
C THR A 122 -19.19 -0.41 -7.32
N ASN A 123 -19.69 0.33 -6.33
CA ASN A 123 -20.04 -0.15 -4.98
C ASN A 123 -18.94 -1.01 -4.30
N THR A 124 -17.68 -0.62 -4.47
CA THR A 124 -16.53 -1.38 -3.96
C THR A 124 -16.45 -1.47 -2.44
N ASN A 125 -17.00 -0.50 -1.71
CA ASN A 125 -17.08 -0.52 -0.24
C ASN A 125 -18.39 -1.09 0.33
N GLY A 126 -19.37 -1.45 -0.53
CA GLY A 126 -20.68 -1.93 -0.09
C GLY A 126 -21.55 -0.85 0.59
N GLU A 127 -21.27 0.44 0.34
CA GLU A 127 -22.01 1.58 0.90
C GLU A 127 -23.45 1.66 0.34
N GLU A 128 -23.67 1.14 -0.87
CA GLU A 128 -24.97 1.11 -1.54
C GLU A 128 -25.70 -0.24 -1.36
N GLY A 129 -25.22 -1.10 -0.45
CA GLY A 129 -25.75 -2.44 -0.17
C GLY A 129 -24.82 -3.57 -0.61
N ASN A 130 -25.23 -4.83 -0.40
CA ASN A 130 -24.42 -6.02 -0.70
C ASN A 130 -24.51 -6.45 -2.18
N TRP A 131 -24.16 -5.55 -3.10
CA TRP A 131 -24.16 -5.81 -4.55
C TRP A 131 -22.92 -5.21 -5.21
N GLY A 132 -22.58 -5.67 -6.41
CA GLY A 132 -21.38 -5.22 -7.13
C GLY A 132 -20.32 -6.32 -7.19
N CYS A 133 -19.48 -6.25 -8.24
CA CYS A 133 -18.58 -7.35 -8.62
C CYS A 133 -17.69 -7.82 -7.45
N VAL A 134 -17.11 -6.88 -6.70
CA VAL A 134 -16.19 -7.21 -5.61
C VAL A 134 -16.90 -7.80 -4.38
N MET A 135 -18.15 -7.41 -4.10
CA MET A 135 -18.93 -8.00 -2.99
C MET A 135 -19.44 -9.40 -3.35
N THR A 136 -20.00 -9.54 -4.56
CA THR A 136 -20.53 -10.83 -5.04
C THR A 136 -19.42 -11.87 -5.18
N PHE A 137 -18.18 -11.44 -5.45
CA PHE A 137 -17.03 -12.33 -5.49
C PHE A 137 -16.82 -13.07 -4.17
N HIS A 138 -16.93 -12.38 -3.03
CA HIS A 138 -16.83 -12.99 -1.71
C HIS A 138 -17.96 -14.00 -1.49
N ASP A 139 -19.21 -13.61 -1.78
CA ASP A 139 -20.37 -14.47 -1.56
C ASP A 139 -20.41 -15.69 -2.50
N ALA A 140 -19.84 -15.59 -3.69
CA ALA A 140 -19.79 -16.71 -4.65
C ALA A 140 -18.65 -17.69 -4.35
N ILE A 141 -17.49 -17.19 -3.91
CA ILE A 141 -16.27 -18.01 -3.79
C ILE A 141 -16.07 -18.53 -2.37
N GLN A 142 -16.38 -17.75 -1.35
CA GLN A 142 -16.13 -18.16 0.03
C GLN A 142 -16.92 -19.44 0.41
N PRO A 143 -18.19 -19.63 0.01
CA PRO A 143 -18.92 -20.87 0.33
C PRO A 143 -18.37 -22.11 -0.36
N THR A 144 -17.84 -21.98 -1.58
CA THR A 144 -17.29 -23.12 -2.32
C THR A 144 -15.91 -23.55 -1.82
N LEU A 145 -15.17 -22.62 -1.21
CA LEU A 145 -13.88 -22.86 -0.56
C LEU A 145 -13.97 -23.13 0.94
N ALA A 146 -15.17 -23.05 1.52
CA ALA A 146 -15.38 -23.42 2.91
C ALA A 146 -15.23 -24.95 3.08
N PRO A 147 -14.81 -25.44 4.27
CA PRO A 147 -14.74 -26.87 4.56
C PRO A 147 -16.07 -27.56 4.22
N GLY A 148 -16.04 -28.52 3.30
CA GLY A 148 -17.25 -29.17 2.82
C GLY A 148 -17.03 -29.99 1.56
N LYS A 149 -18.13 -30.58 1.06
CA LYS A 149 -18.11 -31.56 -0.04
C LYS A 149 -17.44 -31.04 -1.32
N GLN A 150 -17.59 -29.74 -1.62
CA GLN A 150 -17.01 -29.10 -2.81
C GLN A 150 -15.49 -29.00 -2.69
N LEU A 151 -14.98 -28.52 -1.55
CA LEU A 151 -13.55 -28.45 -1.27
C LEU A 151 -12.92 -29.85 -1.20
N ASP A 152 -13.60 -30.81 -0.57
CA ASP A 152 -13.14 -32.20 -0.48
C ASP A 152 -13.02 -32.86 -1.86
N ALA A 153 -13.95 -32.58 -2.77
CA ALA A 153 -13.89 -33.07 -4.14
C ALA A 153 -12.68 -32.51 -4.90
N MET A 154 -12.39 -31.21 -4.75
CA MET A 154 -11.21 -30.58 -5.37
C MET A 154 -9.91 -31.15 -4.79
N ASN A 155 -9.83 -31.33 -3.48
CA ASN A 155 -8.65 -31.90 -2.82
C ASN A 155 -8.43 -33.37 -3.22
N ARG A 156 -9.49 -34.16 -3.40
CA ARG A 156 -9.38 -35.56 -3.84
C ARG A 156 -8.78 -35.70 -5.24
N VAL A 157 -9.08 -34.78 -6.16
CA VAL A 157 -8.45 -34.78 -7.50
C VAL A 157 -6.96 -34.45 -7.43
N MET A 158 -6.55 -33.61 -6.47
CA MET A 158 -5.13 -33.26 -6.27
C MET A 158 -4.31 -34.35 -5.59
N LEU A 159 -4.95 -35.23 -4.81
CA LEU A 159 -4.32 -36.32 -4.08
C LEU A 159 -4.29 -37.66 -4.85
N ALA A 160 -4.95 -37.71 -6.02
CA ALA A 160 -4.94 -38.85 -6.93
C ALA A 160 -3.84 -38.71 -7.98
#